data_AF-B9Z8I7-F1
#
_entry.id   AF-B9Z8I7-F1
#
_cell.length_a   1.000
_cell.length_b   1.000
_cell.length_c   1.000
_cell.angle_alpha   90.00
_cell.angle_beta   90.00
_cell.angle_gamma   90.00
#
_symmetry.space_group_name_H-M   'P 1'
#
loop_
_entity.id
_entity.type
_entity.pdbx_description
1 polymer ?
#
loop_
_entity_poly.entity_id
_entity_poly.type
_entity_poly.pdbx_seq_one_letter_code
_entity_poly.pdbx_strand_id
1 'polypeptide(L)'
;MPSFSTGTVQTVLVCATAPAEGFTALSPVSSAGDAVSVCPGGAQLYTRQAYVLDASQQQAVDAALGPFDYGYASALWTLAFSTVVGLYFVSHGISLVLNMIRRG
;
A
#
# COMPACT_ATOMS: atom_id res chain seq x y z
N MET A 1 -9.40 -10.11 11.18
CA MET A 1 -10.66 -10.00 10.42
C MET A 1 -10.33 -9.23 9.15
N PRO A 2 -10.58 -9.77 7.94
CA PRO A 2 -10.36 -9.00 6.72
C PRO A 2 -11.29 -7.78 6.75
N SER A 3 -10.70 -6.59 6.78
CA SER A 3 -11.43 -5.33 6.65
C SER A 3 -11.80 -5.20 5.18
N PHE A 4 -13.06 -5.48 4.84
CA PHE A 4 -13.55 -5.24 3.49
C PHE A 4 -13.73 -3.74 3.33
N SER A 5 -12.94 -3.12 2.47
CA SER A 5 -13.15 -1.71 2.16
C SER A 5 -14.48 -1.58 1.42
N THR A 6 -15.42 -0.86 2.05
CA THR A 6 -16.73 -0.58 1.47
C THR A 6 -16.60 0.70 0.67
N GLY A 7 -16.81 0.59 -0.64
CA GLY A 7 -16.73 1.70 -1.57
C GLY A 7 -17.68 1.50 -2.73
N THR A 8 -17.97 2.59 -3.44
CA THR A 8 -18.76 2.55 -4.67
C THR A 8 -17.87 2.82 -5.86
N VAL A 9 -18.11 2.10 -6.96
CA VAL A 9 -17.49 2.43 -8.24
C VAL A 9 -18.23 3.62 -8.82
N GLN A 10 -17.50 4.70 -9.07
CA GLN A 10 -18.06 5.89 -9.68
C GLN A 10 -17.26 6.28 -10.92
N THR A 11 -17.98 6.74 -11.94
CA THR A 11 -17.38 7.34 -13.13
C THR A 11 -16.96 8.76 -12.79
N VAL A 12 -15.65 9.03 -12.82
CA VAL A 12 -15.08 10.35 -12.53
C VAL A 12 -14.59 10.98 -13.83
N LEU A 13 -14.73 12.31 -13.91
CA LEU A 13 -14.21 13.11 -15.02
C LEU A 13 -12.96 13.85 -14.56
N VAL A 14 -11.90 13.81 -15.37
CA VAL A 14 -10.59 14.40 -15.06
C VAL A 14 -10.10 15.20 -16.26
N CYS A 15 -9.56 16.39 -16.01
CA CYS A 15 -8.88 17.19 -17.01
C CYS A 15 -7.40 16.80 -17.08
N ALA A 16 -6.90 16.42 -18.26
CA ALA A 16 -5.49 16.10 -18.47
C ALA A 16 -4.99 16.60 -19.83
N THR A 17 -3.68 16.80 -19.96
CA THR A 17 -3.04 17.28 -21.20
C THR A 17 -2.50 16.15 -22.09
N ALA A 18 -2.45 14.92 -21.58
CA ALA A 18 -2.05 13.73 -22.31
C ALA A 18 -2.94 12.54 -21.92
N PRO A 19 -3.22 11.60 -22.84
CA PRO A 19 -3.95 10.39 -22.52
C PRO A 19 -3.10 9.51 -21.58
N ALA A 20 -3.55 9.35 -20.34
CA ALA A 20 -3.01 8.32 -19.46
C ALA A 20 -3.68 6.97 -19.80
N GLU A 21 -2.90 5.89 -19.75
CA GLU A 21 -3.39 4.52 -19.96
C GLU A 21 -4.64 4.25 -19.09
N GLY A 22 -5.71 3.73 -19.71
CA GLY A 22 -6.96 3.40 -19.03
C GLY A 22 -7.94 4.56 -18.80
N PHE A 23 -7.70 5.71 -19.43
CA PHE A 23 -8.66 6.82 -19.51
C PHE A 23 -9.27 6.90 -20.91
N THR A 24 -10.59 7.08 -20.99
CA THR A 24 -11.29 7.29 -22.27
C THR A 24 -11.45 8.78 -22.50
N ALA A 25 -10.90 9.27 -23.62
CA ALA A 25 -11.06 10.66 -24.03
C ALA A 25 -12.53 10.92 -24.38
N LEU A 26 -13.16 11.88 -23.71
CA LEU A 26 -14.42 12.42 -24.19
C LEU A 26 -14.10 13.50 -25.20
N SER A 27 -14.76 13.41 -26.37
CA SER A 27 -14.87 14.55 -27.28
C SER A 27 -15.42 15.77 -26.52
N PRO A 28 -15.05 17.01 -26.88
CA PRO A 28 -15.49 18.20 -26.16
C PRO A 28 -17.00 18.17 -25.92
N VAL A 29 -17.40 18.31 -24.65
CA VAL A 29 -18.80 18.35 -24.23
C VAL A 29 -19.39 19.65 -24.77
N SER A 30 -20.07 19.58 -25.91
CA SER A 30 -20.87 20.67 -26.47
C SER A 30 -22.29 20.56 -25.91
N SER A 31 -22.56 21.29 -24.83
CA SER A 31 -23.94 21.54 -24.40
C SER A 31 -24.59 22.49 -25.41
N ALA A 32 -25.41 21.95 -26.31
CA ALA A 32 -26.40 22.66 -27.12
C ALA A 32 -26.07 24.13 -27.51
N GLY A 33 -24.92 24.36 -28.16
CA GLY A 33 -24.60 25.64 -28.82
C GLY A 33 -23.37 26.39 -28.30
N ASP A 34 -22.87 26.10 -27.10
CA ASP A 34 -21.65 26.75 -26.58
C ASP A 34 -20.58 25.71 -26.22
N ALA A 35 -19.40 25.83 -26.82
CA ALA A 35 -18.24 25.03 -26.46
C ALA A 35 -17.70 25.50 -25.10
N VAL A 36 -18.26 24.96 -24.02
CA VAL A 36 -17.74 25.22 -22.67
C VAL A 36 -16.43 24.46 -22.51
N SER A 37 -15.30 25.17 -22.47
CA SER A 37 -14.03 24.60 -22.05
C SER A 37 -14.09 24.32 -20.54
N VAL A 38 -14.55 23.13 -20.16
CA VAL A 38 -14.65 22.68 -18.76
C VAL A 38 -13.26 22.59 -18.10
N CYS A 39 -12.22 22.37 -18.92
CA CYS A 39 -10.85 22.25 -18.48
C CYS A 39 -10.02 23.51 -18.83
N PRO A 40 -9.27 24.09 -17.88
CA PRO A 40 -8.41 25.23 -18.15
C PRO A 40 -7.22 24.84 -19.04
N GLY A 41 -6.77 25.76 -19.91
CA GLY A 41 -5.46 25.67 -20.58
C GLY A 41 -5.32 24.64 -21.71
N GLY A 42 -6.41 24.25 -22.39
CA GLY A 42 -6.35 23.32 -23.52
C GLY A 42 -6.24 21.84 -23.14
N ALA A 43 -6.45 21.52 -21.85
CA ALA A 43 -6.60 20.15 -21.39
C ALA A 43 -7.89 19.51 -21.95
N GLN A 44 -7.82 18.23 -22.28
CA GLN A 44 -8.97 17.43 -22.74
C GLN A 44 -9.67 16.79 -21.54
N LEU A 45 -10.98 16.52 -21.70
CA LEU A 45 -11.77 15.85 -20.69
C LEU A 45 -11.63 14.33 -20.86
N TYR A 46 -11.29 13.64 -19.77
CA TYR A 46 -11.17 12.19 -19.74
C TYR A 46 -12.14 11.61 -18.72
N THR A 47 -12.63 10.39 -18.97
CA THR A 47 -13.39 9.63 -17.98
C THR A 47 -12.73 8.32 -17.63
N ARG A 48 -12.88 7.94 -16.37
CA ARG A 48 -12.41 6.66 -15.82
C ARG A 48 -13.30 6.22 -14.67
N GLN A 49 -13.41 4.91 -14.49
CA GLN A 49 -14.00 4.34 -13.28
C GLN A 49 -12.98 4.41 -12.13
N ALA A 50 -13.38 5.03 -11.03
CA ALA A 50 -12.60 5.11 -9.81
C ALA A 50 -13.38 4.48 -8.66
N TYR A 51 -12.64 3.88 -7.72
CA TYR A 51 -13.21 3.42 -6.46
C TYR A 51 -13.27 4.60 -5.51
N VAL A 52 -14.49 4.97 -5.09
CA VAL A 52 -14.71 5.97 -4.04
C VAL A 52 -14.74 5.21 -2.73
N LEU A 53 -13.73 5.47 -1.90
CA LEU A 53 -13.52 4.82 -0.62
C LEU A 53 -13.90 5.80 0.49
N ASP A 54 -14.42 5.27 1.60
CA ASP A 54 -14.70 6.10 2.77
C ASP A 54 -13.41 6.68 3.37
N ALA A 55 -13.47 7.95 3.80
CA ALA A 55 -12.31 8.68 4.33
C ALA A 55 -11.73 8.01 5.58
N SER A 56 -12.57 7.35 6.39
CA SER A 56 -12.12 6.61 7.59
C SER A 56 -11.18 5.43 7.27
N GLN A 57 -11.20 4.94 6.03
CA GLN A 57 -10.44 3.79 5.58
C GLN A 57 -9.17 4.17 4.79
N GLN A 58 -8.94 5.46 4.56
CA GLN A 58 -7.77 5.96 3.81
C GLN A 58 -6.47 5.41 4.37
N GLN A 59 -6.28 5.48 5.69
CA GLN A 59 -5.06 4.98 6.33
C GLN A 59 -4.80 3.49 6.10
N ALA A 60 -5.85 2.67 6.06
CA ALA A 60 -5.72 1.23 5.83
C ALA A 60 -5.35 0.93 4.37
N VAL A 61 -5.90 1.70 3.43
CA VAL A 61 -5.62 1.58 2.00
C VAL A 61 -4.23 2.11 1.67
N ASP A 62 -3.85 3.26 2.23
CA ASP A 62 -2.51 3.84 2.06
C ASP A 62 -1.44 2.93 2.65
N ALA A 63 -1.70 2.31 3.81
CA ALA A 63 -0.80 1.31 4.38
C ALA A 63 -0.69 0.04 3.53
N ALA A 64 -1.76 -0.36 2.83
CA ALA A 64 -1.76 -1.52 1.94
C ALA A 64 -1.11 -1.25 0.58
N LEU A 65 -1.23 -0.03 0.06
CA LEU A 65 -0.61 0.40 -1.21
C LEU A 65 0.83 0.90 -1.02
N GLY A 66 1.22 1.18 0.23
CA GLY A 66 2.58 1.61 0.57
C GLY A 66 3.63 0.55 0.22
N PRO A 67 4.84 0.98 -0.17
CA PRO A 67 5.95 0.05 -0.38
C PRO A 67 6.29 -0.68 0.93
N PHE A 68 6.53 -1.98 0.84
CA PHE A 68 6.92 -2.77 2.01
C PHE A 68 8.31 -2.34 2.52
N ASP A 69 8.40 -1.97 3.80
CA ASP A 69 9.66 -1.55 4.41
C ASP A 69 10.53 -2.77 4.79
N TYR A 70 11.39 -3.15 3.85
CA TYR A 70 12.38 -4.21 4.05
C TYR A 70 13.41 -3.88 5.14
N GLY A 71 13.67 -2.60 5.41
CA GLY A 71 14.59 -2.17 6.46
C GLY A 71 14.01 -2.51 7.83
N TYR A 72 12.78 -2.07 8.08
CA TYR A 72 12.06 -2.40 9.32
C TYR A 72 11.82 -3.91 9.47
N ALA A 73 11.40 -4.58 8.40
CA ALA A 73 11.16 -6.03 8.42
C ALA A 73 12.44 -6.84 8.72
N SER A 74 13.58 -6.47 8.12
CA SER A 74 14.85 -7.15 8.37
C SER A 74 15.36 -6.96 9.80
N ALA A 75 15.14 -5.77 10.39
CA ALA A 75 15.48 -5.51 11.78
C ALA A 75 14.67 -6.40 12.73
N LEU A 76 13.35 -6.49 12.55
CA LEU A 76 12.48 -7.37 13.34
C LEU A 76 12.86 -8.84 13.19
N TRP A 77 13.14 -9.29 11.96
CA TRP A 77 13.55 -10.66 11.70
C TRP A 77 14.88 -10.99 12.40
N THR A 78 15.86 -10.10 12.29
CA THR A 78 17.19 -10.29 12.89
C THR A 78 17.11 -10.31 14.41
N LEU A 79 16.32 -9.43 15.01
CA LEU A 79 16.07 -9.41 16.45
C LEU A 79 15.49 -10.77 16.87
N ALA A 80 14.38 -11.19 16.28
CA ALA A 80 13.73 -12.46 16.61
C ALA A 80 14.70 -13.66 16.47
N PHE A 81 15.42 -13.74 15.35
CA PHE A 81 16.39 -14.79 15.11
C PHE A 81 17.51 -14.80 16.16
N SER A 82 18.11 -13.63 16.44
CA SER A 82 19.19 -13.50 17.42
C SER A 82 18.74 -13.87 18.83
N THR A 83 17.51 -13.54 19.24
CA THR A 83 16.97 -13.98 20.53
C THR A 83 16.87 -15.50 20.63
N VAL A 84 16.37 -16.17 19.60
CA VAL A 84 16.24 -17.64 19.60
C VAL A 84 17.63 -18.31 19.67
N VAL A 85 18.55 -17.86 18.81
CA VAL A 85 19.92 -18.39 18.78
C VAL A 85 20.67 -18.10 20.08
N GLY A 86 20.51 -16.90 20.65
CA GLY A 86 21.10 -16.52 21.93
C GLY A 86 20.62 -17.42 23.07
N LEU A 87 19.31 -17.64 23.18
CA LEU A 87 18.73 -18.54 24.19
C LEU A 87 19.21 -19.98 23.99
N TYR A 88 19.33 -20.45 22.75
CA TYR A 88 19.88 -21.78 22.45
C TYR A 88 21.30 -21.94 23.01
N PHE A 89 22.21 -21.02 22.69
CA PHE A 89 23.59 -21.10 23.17
C PHE A 89 23.71 -20.98 24.69
N VAL A 90 22.91 -20.12 25.33
CA VAL A 90 22.88 -20.00 26.79
C VAL A 90 22.45 -21.32 27.42
N SER A 91 21.35 -21.91 26.96
CA SER A 91 20.85 -23.19 27.49
C SER A 91 21.83 -24.35 27.26
N HIS A 92 22.48 -24.38 26.09
CA HIS A 92 23.46 -25.41 25.74
C HIS A 92 24.74 -25.26 26.56
N GLY A 93 25.22 -24.02 26.78
CA GLY A 93 26.38 -23.73 27.61
C GLY A 93 26.18 -24.15 29.06
N ILE A 94 25.02 -23.83 29.66
CA ILE A 94 24.68 -24.26 31.03
C ILE A 94 24.69 -25.80 31.11
N SER A 95 24.11 -26.47 30.13
CA SER A 95 24.07 -27.94 30.08
C SER A 95 25.48 -28.56 30.00
N LEU A 96 26.40 -27.92 29.28
CA LEU A 96 27.79 -28.36 29.16
C LEU A 96 28.53 -28.22 30.49
N VAL A 97 28.39 -27.08 31.17
CA VAL A 97 28.99 -26.84 32.50
C VAL A 97 28.46 -27.83 33.53
N LEU A 98 27.13 -28.02 33.59
CA LEU A 98 26.52 -28.98 34.51
C LEU A 98 26.99 -30.41 34.25
N ASN A 99 27.16 -30.81 33.00
CA ASN A 99 27.66 -32.14 32.65
C ASN A 99 29.15 -32.34 32.99
N MET A 100 29.99 -31.30 32.93
CA MET A 100 31.37 -31.38 33.42
C MET A 100 31.41 -31.58 34.94
N ILE A 101 30.63 -30.81 35.70
CA ILE A 101 30.55 -30.95 37.16
C ILE A 101 30.04 -32.34 37.56
N ARG A 102 29.10 -32.92 36.80
CA ARG A 102 28.55 -34.25 37.12
C ARG A 102 29.54 -35.40 36.85
N ARG A 103 30.61 -35.15 36.10
CA ARG A 103 31.57 -36.19 35.66
C ARG A 103 32.94 -36.09 36.33
N GLY A 104 33.30 -34.94 36.92
CA GLY A 104 34.51 -34.75 37.72
C GLY A 104 34.21 -34.96 39.20
#